data_AF-A0A239M0C6-F1
#
_entry.id   AF-A0A239M0C6-F1
#
_cell.length_a   1.000
_cell.length_b   1.000
_cell.length_c   1.000
_cell.angle_alpha   90.00
_cell.angle_beta   90.00
_cell.angle_gamma   90.00
#
_symmetry.space_group_name_H-M   'P 1'
#
loop_
_entity.id
_entity.type
_entity.pdbx_description
1 polymer ?
#
loop_
_entity_poly.entity_id
_entity_poly.type
_entity_poly.pdbx_seq_one_letter_code
_entity_poly.pdbx_strand_id
1 'polypeptide(L)'
;MRYPAYPLFPSNIRIIDSSAEPVTRLRVTDDVDNGPPPVPGGRPKGCKKLHTNATVAAARRLIEETTLTYKQIAARTGATHGTVGRWAREGGWQRHPFAPVASDTLRGARAGRRLKLRVLREKLQALAERCVTELWNSPTVDLDRLIQAMQVVKMARLEAMGNRRPRRRPDAPARTGQDWIDRDTAIRNALKEMRRGGVVIDRIPDEAMALLEEAHTPPERDHPALRPRGKRRRV
;
A
#
# COMPACT_ATOMS: atom_id res chain seq x y z
N MET A 1 -25.31 -59.91 -23.94
CA MET A 1 -24.68 -59.38 -22.72
C MET A 1 -25.14 -57.95 -22.51
N ARG A 2 -25.57 -57.64 -21.29
CA ARG A 2 -26.07 -56.34 -20.83
C ARG A 2 -24.89 -55.45 -20.44
N TYR A 3 -24.90 -54.18 -20.86
CA TYR A 3 -24.32 -53.08 -20.08
C TYR A 3 -25.26 -51.86 -20.15
N PRO A 4 -25.31 -51.04 -19.08
CA PRO A 4 -26.48 -50.23 -18.75
C PRO A 4 -26.45 -48.82 -19.34
N ALA A 5 -27.66 -48.28 -19.48
CA ALA A 5 -27.96 -46.90 -19.75
C ALA A 5 -27.66 -46.00 -18.54
N TYR A 6 -27.04 -44.84 -18.78
CA TYR A 6 -27.30 -43.60 -18.03
C TYR A 6 -26.98 -42.37 -18.91
N PRO A 7 -27.98 -41.58 -19.32
CA PRO A 7 -27.82 -40.16 -19.54
C PRO A 7 -28.12 -39.41 -18.23
N LEU A 8 -27.11 -38.77 -17.64
CA LEU A 8 -27.30 -37.76 -16.60
C LEU A 8 -27.40 -36.40 -17.28
N PHE A 9 -28.61 -35.84 -17.30
CA PHE A 9 -28.97 -34.45 -16.96
C PHE A 9 -30.32 -34.09 -17.63
N PRO A 10 -31.46 -34.27 -16.96
CA PRO A 10 -32.69 -33.60 -17.36
C PRO A 10 -32.64 -32.10 -16.99
N SER A 11 -32.96 -31.29 -17.99
CA SER A 11 -33.21 -29.86 -17.92
C SER A 11 -34.37 -29.52 -16.97
N ASN A 12 -34.08 -28.80 -15.89
CA ASN A 12 -35.09 -28.19 -15.03
C ASN A 12 -35.73 -26.98 -15.74
N ILE A 13 -36.65 -27.22 -16.68
CA ILE A 13 -37.64 -26.23 -17.11
C ILE A 13 -38.93 -26.57 -16.36
N ARG A 14 -39.23 -25.81 -15.32
CA ARG A 14 -40.55 -25.83 -14.69
C ARG A 14 -41.48 -24.95 -15.51
N ILE A 15 -42.42 -25.58 -16.20
CA ILE A 15 -43.63 -24.96 -16.74
C ILE A 15 -44.46 -24.52 -15.52
N ILE A 16 -44.71 -23.21 -15.38
CA ILE A 16 -45.62 -22.69 -14.36
C ILE A 16 -47.01 -22.69 -14.99
N ASP A 17 -47.85 -23.58 -14.47
CA ASP A 17 -49.26 -23.70 -14.81
C ASP A 17 -50.01 -22.41 -14.41
N SER A 18 -50.80 -21.89 -15.33
CA SER A 18 -51.47 -20.60 -15.23
C SER A 18 -52.94 -20.81 -14.87
N SER A 19 -53.23 -21.18 -13.62
CA SER A 19 -54.59 -21.07 -13.06
C SER A 19 -54.60 -21.17 -11.53
N ALA A 20 -54.59 -20.04 -10.81
CA ALA A 20 -55.23 -19.86 -9.50
C ALA A 20 -55.00 -18.41 -8.99
N GLU A 21 -56.09 -17.64 -9.00
CA GLU A 21 -56.45 -16.47 -8.18
C GLU A 21 -55.43 -15.34 -7.89
N PRO A 22 -55.79 -14.06 -8.16
CA PRO A 22 -54.93 -12.93 -7.83
C PRO A 22 -54.97 -12.62 -6.33
N VAL A 23 -53.90 -12.91 -5.60
CA VAL A 23 -53.70 -12.39 -4.24
C VAL A 23 -53.44 -10.89 -4.33
N THR A 24 -54.48 -10.08 -4.14
CA THR A 24 -54.41 -8.63 -3.98
C THR A 24 -53.69 -8.28 -2.68
N ARG A 25 -52.38 -8.02 -2.75
CA ARG A 25 -51.65 -7.41 -1.64
C ARG A 25 -52.01 -5.93 -1.57
N LEU A 26 -52.94 -5.60 -0.68
CA LEU A 26 -53.23 -4.23 -0.23
C LEU A 26 -51.92 -3.58 0.26
N ARG A 27 -51.40 -2.61 -0.50
CA ARG A 27 -50.37 -1.69 -0.02
C ARG A 27 -51.07 -0.64 0.83
N VAL A 28 -50.83 -0.68 2.14
CA VAL A 28 -51.04 0.47 3.02
C VAL A 28 -49.98 1.51 2.66
N THR A 29 -50.42 2.65 2.16
CA THR A 29 -49.59 3.85 2.00
C THR A 29 -49.71 4.65 3.28
N ASP A 30 -48.66 4.65 4.10
CA ASP A 30 -48.49 5.68 5.13
C ASP A 30 -47.87 6.90 4.45
N ASP A 31 -48.71 7.91 4.23
CA ASP A 31 -48.28 9.27 3.91
C ASP A 31 -47.57 9.85 5.14
N VAL A 32 -46.25 10.05 5.05
CA VAL A 32 -45.52 10.91 5.99
C VAL A 32 -44.64 11.88 5.21
N ASP A 33 -44.96 13.14 5.44
CA ASP A 33 -44.41 14.35 4.89
C ASP A 33 -42.98 14.65 5.39
N ASN A 34 -42.22 15.36 4.54
CA ASN A 34 -41.00 16.15 4.84
C ASN A 34 -39.63 15.46 5.09
N GLY A 35 -38.87 15.28 4.00
CA GLY A 35 -37.40 15.33 3.99
C GLY A 35 -36.89 16.26 2.89
N PRO A 36 -35.76 16.98 3.06
CA PRO A 36 -35.23 17.88 2.04
C PRO A 36 -34.98 17.12 0.71
N PRO A 37 -35.16 17.79 -0.45
CA PRO A 37 -35.13 17.10 -1.74
C PRO A 37 -33.83 16.32 -1.92
N PRO A 38 -33.88 15.05 -2.35
CA PRO A 38 -32.69 14.28 -2.63
C PRO A 38 -31.87 15.00 -3.69
N VAL A 39 -30.60 15.25 -3.39
CA VAL A 39 -29.63 15.89 -4.30
C VAL A 39 -29.76 15.24 -5.70
N PRO A 40 -30.00 16.02 -6.77
CA PRO A 40 -30.18 15.46 -8.10
C PRO A 40 -28.88 14.80 -8.56
N GLY A 41 -28.91 13.47 -8.69
CA GLY A 41 -27.72 12.70 -9.07
C GLY A 41 -27.87 11.18 -8.99
N GLY A 42 -29.11 10.67 -9.05
CA GLY A 42 -29.38 9.23 -9.06
C GLY A 42 -28.61 8.51 -10.16
N ARG A 43 -28.07 7.34 -9.82
CA ARG A 43 -27.25 6.50 -10.71
C ARG A 43 -28.04 6.15 -11.98
N PRO A 44 -27.46 6.32 -13.19
CA PRO A 44 -28.08 5.80 -14.42
C PRO A 44 -28.25 4.28 -14.30
N LYS A 45 -29.47 3.78 -14.57
CA LYS A 45 -29.73 2.33 -14.64
C LYS A 45 -28.74 1.70 -15.64
N GLY A 46 -28.00 0.68 -15.19
CA GLY A 46 -27.05 -0.09 -16.03
C GLY A 46 -25.57 0.31 -15.93
N CYS A 47 -25.20 1.39 -15.23
CA CYS A 47 -23.77 1.71 -15.07
C CYS A 47 -23.08 0.70 -14.12
N LYS A 48 -22.09 -0.05 -14.61
CA LYS A 48 -21.21 -0.93 -13.79
C LYS A 48 -20.22 -0.16 -12.89
N LYS A 49 -20.10 1.17 -13.05
CA LYS A 49 -19.23 2.00 -12.20
C LYS A 49 -19.84 2.12 -10.79
N LEU A 50 -19.01 1.93 -9.77
CA LEU A 50 -19.39 1.97 -8.35
C LEU A 50 -19.67 3.40 -7.84
N HIS A 51 -19.11 4.43 -8.48
CA HIS A 51 -19.23 5.83 -8.06
C HIS A 51 -19.71 6.73 -9.22
N THR A 52 -20.55 7.72 -8.91
CA THR A 52 -21.05 8.69 -9.90
C THR A 52 -20.01 9.78 -10.17
N ASN A 53 -20.09 10.44 -11.34
CA ASN A 53 -19.21 11.56 -11.68
C ASN A 53 -19.34 12.72 -10.66
N ALA A 54 -20.54 12.92 -10.10
CA ALA A 54 -20.78 13.88 -9.03
C ALA A 54 -19.95 13.56 -7.78
N THR A 55 -19.85 12.28 -7.37
CA THR A 55 -19.00 11.87 -6.25
C THR A 55 -17.53 12.15 -6.51
N VAL A 56 -17.06 11.90 -7.74
CA VAL A 56 -15.67 12.16 -8.15
C VAL A 56 -15.37 13.67 -8.10
N ALA A 57 -16.29 14.50 -8.59
CA ALA A 57 -16.17 15.96 -8.55
C ALA A 57 -16.19 16.52 -7.12
N ALA A 58 -17.07 15.99 -6.25
CA ALA A 58 -17.11 16.34 -4.84
C ALA A 58 -15.81 15.96 -4.12
N ALA A 59 -15.26 14.77 -4.41
CA ALA A 59 -13.98 14.34 -3.87
C ALA A 59 -12.83 15.26 -4.32
N ARG A 60 -12.82 15.70 -5.59
CA ARG A 60 -11.83 16.63 -6.13
C ARG A 60 -11.83 17.96 -5.38
N ARG A 61 -12.99 18.61 -5.26
CA ARG A 61 -13.13 19.88 -4.50
C ARG A 61 -12.59 19.73 -3.07
N LEU A 62 -12.96 18.65 -2.38
CA LEU A 62 -12.47 18.40 -1.02
C LEU A 62 -10.95 18.19 -0.96
N ILE A 63 -10.31 17.62 -1.98
CA ILE A 63 -8.85 17.40 -2.00
C ILE A 63 -8.09 18.71 -2.23
N GLU A 64 -8.57 19.54 -3.15
CA GLU A 64 -7.92 20.77 -3.59
C GLU A 64 -8.16 21.92 -2.57
N GLU A 65 -9.36 22.01 -2.00
CA GLU A 65 -9.77 23.16 -1.16
C GLU A 65 -9.63 22.92 0.35
N THR A 66 -9.53 21.66 0.82
CA THR A 66 -9.58 21.37 2.27
C THR A 66 -8.34 20.65 2.80
N THR A 67 -8.08 20.83 4.10
CA THR A 67 -6.99 20.13 4.81
C THR A 67 -7.38 18.72 5.29
N LEU A 68 -8.51 18.17 4.83
CA LEU A 68 -9.00 16.87 5.29
C LEU A 68 -8.08 15.73 4.84
N THR A 69 -7.99 14.68 5.66
CA THR A 69 -7.31 13.42 5.30
C THR A 69 -8.13 12.62 4.29
N TYR A 70 -7.50 11.70 3.54
CA TYR A 70 -8.25 10.83 2.62
C TYR A 70 -9.32 9.98 3.33
N LYS A 71 -9.10 9.61 4.61
CA LYS A 71 -10.09 8.88 5.42
C LYS A 71 -11.32 9.74 5.72
N GLN A 72 -11.13 11.03 5.99
CA GLN A 72 -12.24 11.97 6.22
C GLN A 72 -12.99 12.29 4.93
N ILE A 73 -12.28 12.47 3.81
CA ILE A 73 -12.90 12.69 2.50
C ILE A 73 -13.72 11.46 2.08
N ALA A 74 -13.18 10.26 2.29
CA ALA A 74 -13.90 9.00 2.09
C ALA A 74 -15.20 8.94 2.90
N ALA A 75 -15.14 9.26 4.20
CA ALA A 75 -16.32 9.29 5.06
C ALA A 75 -17.38 10.29 4.57
N ARG A 76 -16.99 11.42 3.99
CA ARG A 76 -17.93 12.43 3.45
C ARG A 76 -18.51 12.08 2.08
N THR A 77 -17.75 11.39 1.24
CA THR A 77 -18.12 11.10 -0.15
C THR A 77 -18.73 9.71 -0.33
N GLY A 78 -18.66 8.85 0.68
CA GLY A 78 -19.10 7.45 0.60
C GLY A 78 -18.15 6.55 -0.23
N ALA A 79 -17.03 7.09 -0.72
CA ALA A 79 -16.00 6.32 -1.41
C ALA A 79 -15.00 5.71 -0.41
N THR A 80 -14.28 4.66 -0.80
CA THR A 80 -13.20 4.15 0.04
C THR A 80 -11.98 5.09 -0.02
N HIS A 81 -11.20 5.17 1.06
CA HIS A 81 -10.01 6.03 1.10
C HIS A 81 -8.99 5.68 0.01
N GLY A 82 -8.87 4.39 -0.37
CA GLY A 82 -8.01 3.92 -1.44
C GLY A 82 -8.49 4.37 -2.81
N THR A 83 -9.81 4.40 -3.03
CA THR A 83 -10.43 4.92 -4.25
C THR A 83 -10.15 6.43 -4.40
N VAL A 84 -10.38 7.21 -3.35
CA VAL A 84 -10.12 8.66 -3.34
C VAL A 84 -8.64 8.96 -3.66
N GLY A 85 -7.71 8.24 -3.03
CA GLY A 85 -6.28 8.39 -3.30
C GLY A 85 -5.84 7.89 -4.68
N ARG A 86 -6.60 6.99 -5.32
CA ARG A 86 -6.37 6.59 -6.72
C ARG A 86 -6.81 7.70 -7.67
N TRP A 87 -8.02 8.24 -7.50
CA TRP A 87 -8.50 9.35 -8.33
C TRP A 87 -7.58 10.56 -8.28
N ALA A 88 -7.08 10.93 -7.08
CA ALA A 88 -6.13 12.01 -6.95
C ALA A 88 -4.84 11.80 -7.77
N ARG A 89 -4.33 10.56 -7.83
CA ARG A 89 -3.12 10.22 -8.60
C ARG A 89 -3.39 10.18 -10.10
N GLU A 90 -4.46 9.53 -10.53
CA GLU A 90 -4.83 9.40 -11.95
C GLU A 90 -5.24 10.75 -12.55
N GLY A 91 -5.92 11.59 -11.77
CA GLY A 91 -6.34 12.92 -12.17
C GLY A 91 -5.30 14.02 -11.96
N GLY A 92 -4.13 13.70 -11.39
CA GLY A 92 -3.09 14.68 -11.10
C GLY A 92 -3.53 15.81 -10.16
N TRP A 93 -4.50 15.55 -9.27
CA TRP A 93 -5.08 16.58 -8.42
C TRP A 93 -4.10 17.02 -7.34
N GLN A 94 -3.98 18.34 -7.17
CA GLN A 94 -3.08 18.92 -6.18
C GLN A 94 -3.74 18.91 -4.80
N ARG A 95 -2.99 18.45 -3.80
CA ARG A 95 -3.44 18.47 -2.40
C ARG A 95 -3.36 19.91 -1.89
N HIS A 96 -4.34 20.34 -1.11
CA HIS A 96 -4.24 21.59 -0.36
C HIS A 96 -2.89 21.69 0.42
N PRO A 97 -2.17 22.83 0.38
CA PRO A 97 -0.80 22.94 0.93
C PRO A 97 -0.66 22.56 2.41
N PHE A 98 -1.71 22.82 3.19
CA PHE A 98 -1.72 22.53 4.64
C PHE A 98 -2.33 21.16 5.01
N ALA A 99 -2.71 20.34 4.02
CA ALA A 99 -3.25 19.02 4.27
C ALA A 99 -2.15 18.03 4.73
N PRO A 100 -2.52 16.98 5.48
CA PRO A 100 -1.58 15.92 5.84
C PRO A 100 -1.00 15.23 4.60
N VAL A 101 0.33 15.19 4.52
CA VAL A 101 1.09 14.52 3.45
C VAL A 101 1.27 13.05 3.80
N ALA A 102 1.20 12.17 2.80
CA ALA A 102 1.42 10.74 3.00
C ALA A 102 2.88 10.47 3.44
N SER A 103 3.06 9.56 4.39
CA SER A 103 4.40 9.16 4.86
C SER A 103 5.26 8.56 3.75
N ASP A 104 4.65 8.00 2.71
CA ASP A 104 5.33 7.44 1.53
C ASP A 104 5.88 8.52 0.57
N THR A 105 5.51 9.79 0.75
CA THR A 105 6.04 10.92 -0.03
C THR A 105 6.89 11.89 0.80
N LEU A 106 6.83 11.78 2.13
CA LEU A 106 7.68 12.57 3.02
C LEU A 106 9.12 12.07 3.00
N ARG A 107 10.10 12.98 2.85
CA ARG A 107 11.52 12.66 2.96
C ARG A 107 12.01 12.75 4.41
N GLY A 108 13.18 12.17 4.69
CA GLY A 108 13.87 12.28 5.97
C GLY A 108 13.24 11.47 7.11
N ALA A 109 13.33 11.97 8.34
CA ALA A 109 12.90 11.25 9.54
C ALA A 109 11.41 10.80 9.53
N ARG A 110 10.54 11.54 8.83
CA ARG A 110 9.11 11.22 8.69
C ARG A 110 8.79 10.22 7.56
N ALA A 111 9.78 9.88 6.74
CA ALA A 111 9.61 8.90 5.67
C ALA A 111 9.13 7.57 6.24
N GLY A 112 8.06 7.04 5.65
CA GLY A 112 7.59 5.69 5.97
C GLY A 112 8.66 4.64 5.65
N ARG A 113 8.63 3.52 6.37
CA ARG A 113 9.54 2.38 6.17
C ARG A 113 9.61 1.93 4.71
N ARG A 114 8.47 1.91 4.01
CA ARG A 114 8.41 1.51 2.58
C ARG A 114 9.22 2.45 1.70
N LEU A 115 9.12 3.75 1.92
CA LEU A 115 9.93 4.73 1.19
C LEU A 115 11.41 4.57 1.51
N LYS A 116 11.78 4.45 2.80
CA LYS A 116 13.17 4.26 3.23
C LYS A 116 13.81 3.03 2.58
N LEU A 117 13.12 1.90 2.57
CA LEU A 117 13.62 0.67 1.93
C LEU A 117 13.70 0.78 0.41
N ARG A 118 12.75 1.48 -0.23
CA ARG A 118 12.84 1.76 -1.67
C ARG A 118 14.06 2.61 -1.99
N VAL A 119 14.30 3.66 -1.21
CA VAL A 119 15.50 4.51 -1.35
C VAL A 119 16.78 3.71 -1.08
N LEU A 120 16.79 2.85 -0.05
CA LEU A 120 17.92 1.95 0.23
C LEU A 120 18.24 1.08 -0.99
N ARG A 121 17.23 0.45 -1.58
CA ARG A 121 17.38 -0.37 -2.78
C ARG A 121 17.99 0.44 -3.93
N GLU A 122 17.48 1.64 -4.19
CA GLU A 122 18.00 2.52 -5.25
C GLU A 122 19.46 2.89 -5.00
N LYS A 123 19.82 3.26 -3.76
CA LYS A 123 21.20 3.58 -3.36
C LYS A 123 22.13 2.36 -3.49
N LEU A 124 21.71 1.17 -3.05
CA LEU A 124 22.50 -0.06 -3.17
C LEU A 124 22.69 -0.48 -4.63
N GLN A 125 21.67 -0.29 -5.48
CA GLN A 125 21.77 -0.56 -6.91
C GLN A 125 22.79 0.39 -7.57
N ALA A 126 22.70 1.69 -7.29
CA ALA A 126 23.67 2.67 -7.81
C ALA A 126 25.11 2.36 -7.34
N LEU A 127 25.27 1.94 -6.07
CA LEU A 127 26.57 1.54 -5.54
C LEU A 127 27.11 0.30 -6.26
N ALA A 128 26.27 -0.71 -6.48
CA ALA A 128 26.65 -1.90 -7.23
C ALA A 128 27.08 -1.57 -8.67
N GLU A 129 26.32 -0.73 -9.36
CA GLU A 129 26.64 -0.26 -10.72
C GLU A 129 27.98 0.48 -10.75
N ARG A 130 28.23 1.34 -9.77
CA ARG A 130 29.52 2.04 -9.61
C ARG A 130 30.68 1.06 -9.43
N CYS A 131 30.57 0.11 -8.50
CA CYS A 131 31.62 -0.90 -8.26
C CYS A 131 31.91 -1.75 -9.51
N VAL A 132 30.88 -2.16 -10.26
CA VAL A 132 31.06 -2.93 -11.51
C VAL A 132 31.73 -2.07 -12.58
N THR A 133 31.35 -0.80 -12.70
CA THR A 133 31.95 0.13 -13.66
C THR A 133 33.42 0.40 -13.35
N GLU A 134 33.76 0.59 -12.08
CA GLU A 134 35.15 0.75 -11.62
C GLU A 134 36.00 -0.49 -11.93
N LEU A 135 35.43 -1.70 -11.72
CA LEU A 135 36.11 -2.95 -12.06
C LEU A 135 36.32 -3.11 -13.56
N TRP A 136 35.33 -2.74 -14.36
CA TRP A 136 35.41 -2.82 -15.82
C TRP A 136 36.49 -1.89 -16.39
N ASN A 137 36.68 -0.72 -15.78
CA ASN A 137 37.69 0.26 -16.19
C ASN A 137 39.08 -0.04 -15.61
N SER A 138 39.20 -1.00 -14.69
CA SER A 138 40.47 -1.39 -14.10
C SER A 138 41.30 -2.21 -15.09
N PRO A 139 42.61 -1.92 -15.28
CA PRO A 139 43.49 -2.70 -16.14
C PRO A 139 43.76 -4.11 -15.60
N THR A 140 43.55 -4.34 -14.29
CA THR A 140 43.69 -5.65 -13.64
C THR A 140 42.42 -6.00 -12.87
N VAL A 141 42.01 -7.27 -12.96
CA VAL A 141 40.82 -7.78 -12.24
C VAL A 141 41.21 -8.12 -10.80
N ASP A 142 40.81 -7.28 -9.87
CA ASP A 142 40.90 -7.56 -8.43
C ASP A 142 39.73 -8.45 -7.99
N LEU A 143 40.04 -9.68 -7.59
CA LEU A 143 39.05 -10.68 -7.19
C LEU A 143 38.30 -10.27 -5.92
N ASP A 144 38.97 -9.61 -4.96
CA ASP A 144 38.32 -9.21 -3.71
C ASP A 144 37.30 -8.10 -3.97
N ARG A 145 37.62 -7.12 -4.83
CA ARG A 145 36.67 -6.09 -5.26
C ARG A 145 35.49 -6.67 -6.05
N LEU A 146 35.73 -7.68 -6.89
CA LEU A 146 34.66 -8.39 -7.60
C LEU A 146 33.73 -9.09 -6.61
N ILE A 147 34.27 -9.78 -5.61
CA ILE A 147 33.49 -10.42 -4.55
C ILE A 147 32.67 -9.37 -3.80
N GLN A 148 33.26 -8.23 -3.42
CA GLN A 148 32.55 -7.12 -2.75
C GLN A 148 31.40 -6.59 -3.61
N ALA A 149 31.64 -6.29 -4.89
CA ALA A 149 30.61 -5.82 -5.81
C ALA A 149 29.45 -6.82 -5.94
N MET A 150 29.76 -8.12 -6.02
CA MET A 150 28.74 -9.18 -6.03
C MET A 150 27.91 -9.22 -4.74
N GLN A 151 28.51 -8.96 -3.58
CA GLN A 151 27.75 -8.88 -2.32
C GLN A 151 26.76 -7.69 -2.33
N VAL A 152 27.18 -6.52 -2.81
CA VAL A 152 26.30 -5.35 -2.93
C VAL A 152 25.13 -5.64 -3.88
N VAL A 153 25.39 -6.28 -5.03
CA VAL A 153 24.33 -6.71 -5.96
C VAL A 153 23.34 -7.66 -5.27
N LYS A 154 23.84 -8.63 -4.49
CA LYS A 154 22.97 -9.54 -3.72
C LYS A 154 22.12 -8.79 -2.70
N MET A 155 22.69 -7.85 -1.96
CA MET A 155 21.95 -6.99 -1.02
C MET A 155 20.85 -6.21 -1.74
N ALA A 156 21.19 -5.53 -2.84
CA ALA A 156 20.24 -4.76 -3.64
C ALA A 156 19.09 -5.64 -4.15
N ARG A 157 19.39 -6.87 -4.60
CA ARG A 157 18.39 -7.86 -5.04
C ARG A 157 17.49 -8.32 -3.89
N LEU A 158 18.04 -8.59 -2.71
CA LEU A 158 17.25 -9.00 -1.54
C LEU A 158 16.29 -7.89 -1.10
N GLU A 159 16.77 -6.65 -1.03
CA GLU A 159 15.93 -5.49 -0.72
C GLU A 159 14.87 -5.24 -1.81
N ALA A 160 15.24 -5.42 -3.09
CA ALA A 160 14.31 -5.29 -4.22
C ALA A 160 13.18 -6.31 -4.18
N MET A 161 13.50 -7.55 -3.80
CA MET A 161 12.53 -8.63 -3.68
C MET A 161 11.60 -8.44 -2.47
N GLY A 162 12.00 -7.55 -1.55
CA GLY A 162 11.38 -7.37 -0.26
C GLY A 162 11.48 -8.64 0.59
N ASN A 163 10.94 -8.59 1.81
CA ASN A 163 10.76 -9.80 2.60
C ASN A 163 9.89 -10.76 1.80
N ARG A 164 10.49 -11.77 1.14
CA ARG A 164 9.81 -12.98 0.67
C ARG A 164 9.11 -13.53 1.89
N ARG A 165 7.83 -13.20 2.05
CA ARG A 165 7.12 -13.42 3.31
C ARG A 165 7.33 -14.87 3.72
N PRO A 166 7.96 -15.16 4.87
CA PRO A 166 7.62 -16.39 5.56
C PRO A 166 6.11 -16.33 5.75
N ARG A 167 5.38 -17.40 5.41
CA ARG A 167 3.97 -17.55 5.79
C ARG A 167 3.83 -17.03 7.22
N ARG A 168 2.91 -16.08 7.46
CA ARG A 168 2.62 -15.60 8.82
C ARG A 168 2.53 -16.83 9.72
N ARG A 169 3.44 -16.97 10.67
CA ARG A 169 3.24 -17.93 11.76
C ARG A 169 2.01 -17.41 12.51
N PRO A 170 0.91 -18.17 12.59
CA PRO A 170 -0.30 -17.72 13.28
C PRO A 170 0.00 -17.23 14.70
N ASP A 171 1.02 -17.81 15.32
CA ASP A 171 1.39 -17.57 16.73
C ASP A 171 2.47 -16.50 16.92
N ALA A 172 2.96 -15.86 15.85
CA ALA A 172 3.89 -14.75 16.01
C ALA A 172 3.10 -13.51 16.47
N PRO A 173 3.44 -12.90 17.61
CA PRO A 173 2.77 -11.68 18.06
C PRO A 173 2.85 -10.61 16.97
N ALA A 174 1.76 -9.88 16.79
CA ALA A 174 1.73 -8.74 15.88
C ALA A 174 2.80 -7.75 16.33
N ARG A 175 3.88 -7.63 15.54
CA ARG A 175 4.99 -6.73 15.89
C ARG A 175 4.46 -5.32 16.16
N THR A 176 4.65 -4.85 17.38
CA THR A 176 4.20 -3.54 17.83
C THR A 176 5.07 -2.46 17.18
N GLY A 177 4.56 -1.23 17.01
CA GLY A 177 5.40 -0.09 16.62
C GLY A 177 6.66 0.06 17.48
N GLN A 178 6.57 -0.35 18.76
CA GLN A 178 7.65 -0.40 19.75
C GLN A 178 8.74 -1.44 19.44
N ASP A 179 8.41 -2.57 18.80
CA ASP A 179 9.39 -3.60 18.39
C ASP A 179 10.32 -3.10 17.27
N TRP A 180 9.96 -1.97 16.66
CA TRP A 180 10.80 -1.28 15.68
C TRP A 180 11.60 -0.13 16.30
N ILE A 181 11.39 0.18 17.58
CA ILE A 181 12.06 1.29 18.27
C ILE A 181 13.44 0.86 18.79
N ASP A 182 13.65 -0.42 19.07
CA ASP A 182 14.98 -0.92 19.41
C ASP A 182 15.84 -1.01 18.15
N ARG A 183 16.59 0.09 17.90
CA ARG A 183 17.55 0.28 16.80
C ARG A 183 18.42 -0.96 16.59
N ASP A 184 18.96 -1.50 17.67
CA ASP A 184 19.92 -2.60 17.60
C ASP A 184 19.23 -3.90 17.19
N THR A 185 18.00 -4.15 17.66
CA THR A 185 17.23 -5.31 17.20
C THR A 185 16.82 -5.21 15.74
N ALA A 186 16.51 -4.01 15.24
CA ALA A 186 16.15 -3.79 13.85
C ALA A 186 17.34 -4.05 12.91
N ILE A 187 18.52 -3.54 13.26
CA ILE A 187 19.77 -3.77 12.52
C ILE A 187 20.16 -5.26 12.59
N ARG A 188 20.19 -5.86 13.79
CA ARG A 188 20.50 -7.30 13.95
C ARG A 188 19.57 -8.20 13.13
N ASN A 189 18.27 -7.89 13.09
CA ASN A 189 17.33 -8.64 12.28
C ASN A 189 17.56 -8.45 10.77
N ALA A 190 17.88 -7.24 10.32
CA ALA A 190 18.22 -6.98 8.92
C ALA A 190 19.46 -7.77 8.50
N LEU A 191 20.53 -7.73 9.30
CA LEU A 191 21.76 -8.49 9.06
C LEU A 191 21.50 -10.01 9.06
N LYS A 192 20.63 -10.50 9.95
CA LYS A 192 20.22 -11.91 9.98
C LYS A 192 19.51 -12.34 8.68
N GLU A 193 18.59 -11.51 8.17
CA GLU A 193 17.92 -11.79 6.90
C GLU A 193 18.89 -11.69 5.70
N MET A 194 19.86 -10.76 5.73
CA MET A 194 20.92 -10.68 4.72
C MET A 194 21.79 -11.94 4.69
N ARG A 195 22.23 -12.43 5.85
CA ARG A 195 22.96 -13.71 5.96
C ARG A 195 22.13 -14.87 5.43
N ARG A 196 20.84 -14.93 5.79
CA ARG A 196 19.92 -15.96 5.29
C ARG A 196 19.76 -15.90 3.76
N GLY A 197 19.84 -14.71 3.18
CA GLY A 197 19.83 -14.47 1.74
C GLY A 197 21.16 -14.78 1.03
N GLY A 198 22.18 -15.25 1.76
CA GLY A 198 23.48 -15.61 1.19
C GLY A 198 24.44 -14.43 0.98
N VAL A 199 24.22 -13.31 1.69
CA VAL A 199 25.17 -12.20 1.75
C VAL A 199 26.24 -12.49 2.80
N VAL A 200 27.50 -12.41 2.39
CA VAL A 200 28.66 -12.55 3.29
C VAL A 200 28.97 -11.18 3.87
N ILE A 201 28.59 -10.96 5.13
CA ILE A 201 28.65 -9.63 5.77
C ILE A 201 30.07 -9.09 5.85
N ASP A 202 31.05 -9.94 6.13
CA ASP A 202 32.46 -9.55 6.31
C ASP A 202 33.13 -9.13 4.99
N ARG A 203 32.41 -9.26 3.86
CA ARG A 203 32.86 -8.89 2.51
C ARG A 203 31.99 -7.79 1.90
N ILE A 204 31.16 -7.14 2.69
CA ILE A 204 30.38 -5.97 2.24
C ILE A 204 31.26 -4.72 2.40
N PRO A 205 31.30 -3.81 1.41
CA PRO A 205 31.98 -2.53 1.58
C PRO A 205 31.28 -1.67 2.65
N ASP A 206 32.06 -0.91 3.42
CA ASP A 206 31.55 -0.09 4.54
C ASP A 206 30.42 0.86 4.13
N GLU A 207 30.49 1.41 2.91
CA GLU A 207 29.44 2.25 2.35
C GLU A 207 28.08 1.55 2.28
N ALA A 208 28.05 0.28 1.85
CA ALA A 208 26.80 -0.48 1.76
C ALA A 208 26.26 -0.86 3.15
N MET A 209 27.15 -1.08 4.12
CA MET A 209 26.77 -1.26 5.53
C MET A 209 26.17 0.02 6.11
N ALA A 210 26.78 1.18 5.88
CA ALA A 210 26.28 2.47 6.32
C ALA A 210 24.88 2.77 5.74
N LEU A 211 24.63 2.43 4.47
CA LEU A 211 23.30 2.55 3.85
C LEU A 211 22.25 1.68 4.55
N LEU A 212 22.61 0.44 4.86
CA LEU A 212 21.73 -0.49 5.57
C LEU A 212 21.41 0.03 6.98
N GLU A 213 22.42 0.50 7.70
CA GLU A 213 22.26 1.10 9.03
C GLU A 213 21.38 2.34 8.98
N GLU A 214 21.60 3.28 8.04
CA GLU A 214 20.79 4.49 7.87
C GLU A 214 19.31 4.15 7.64
N ALA A 215 19.04 3.18 6.78
CA ALA A 215 17.67 2.80 6.41
C ALA A 215 16.91 2.12 7.55
N HIS A 216 17.60 1.31 8.35
CA HIS A 216 17.03 0.56 9.46
C HIS A 216 17.09 1.29 10.81
N THR A 217 17.88 2.35 10.92
CA THR A 217 17.94 3.19 12.12
C THR A 217 16.59 3.93 12.26
N PRO A 218 15.83 3.65 13.33
CA PRO A 218 14.64 4.44 13.62
C PRO A 218 15.08 5.88 13.94
N PRO A 219 14.29 6.89 13.52
CA PRO A 219 14.56 8.26 13.91
C PRO A 219 14.54 8.39 15.44
N GLU A 220 15.36 9.29 15.99
CA GLU A 220 15.46 9.52 17.44
C GLU A 220 14.06 9.72 18.06
N ARG A 221 13.86 9.13 19.24
CA ARG A 221 12.56 9.08 19.92
C ARG A 221 11.96 10.48 20.14
N ASP A 222 12.83 11.47 20.36
CA ASP A 222 12.47 12.87 20.58
C ASP A 222 12.61 13.78 19.35
N HIS A 223 12.86 13.20 18.16
CA HIS A 223 13.05 13.96 16.94
C HIS A 223 11.86 14.91 16.72
N PRO A 224 12.09 16.23 16.53
CA PRO A 224 11.03 17.24 16.52
C PRO A 224 9.97 16.96 15.44
N ALA A 225 10.37 16.30 14.35
CA ALA A 225 9.45 15.87 13.32
C ALA A 225 8.49 14.74 13.75
N LEU A 226 8.81 13.89 14.71
CA LEU A 226 7.92 12.80 15.14
C LEU A 226 6.92 13.20 16.22
N ARG A 227 7.12 14.37 16.84
CA ARG A 227 6.21 14.88 17.87
C ARG A 227 4.80 15.02 17.29
N PRO A 228 3.76 14.59 18.04
CA PRO A 228 2.39 14.82 17.62
C PRO A 228 2.20 16.33 17.40
N ARG A 229 1.64 16.71 16.25
CA ARG A 229 1.21 18.09 16.06
C ARG A 229 0.19 18.40 17.16
N GLY A 230 0.53 19.34 18.04
CA GLY A 230 -0.35 19.77 19.13
C GLY A 230 -1.72 20.22 18.63
N LYS A 231 -2.71 20.29 19.53
CA LYS A 231 -4.04 20.81 19.21
C LYS A 231 -3.89 22.19 18.55
N ARG A 232 -4.27 22.31 17.28
CA ARG A 232 -4.32 23.62 16.61
C ARG A 232 -5.32 24.49 17.37
N ARG A 233 -4.88 25.65 17.86
CA ARG A 233 -5.81 26.72 18.28
C ARG A 233 -6.72 26.98 17.07
N ARG A 234 -8.03 26.81 17.25
CA ARG A 234 -9.02 27.33 16.30
C ARG A 234 -8.81 28.85 16.32
N VAL A 235 -8.40 29.41 15.19
CA VAL A 235 -8.50 30.84 14.89
C VAL A 235 -9.77 31.01 14.10
#